data_AF-A0A0A0F2H0-F1
#
_entry.id   AF-A0A0A0F2H0-F1
#
_cell.length_a   1.000
_cell.length_b   1.000
_cell.length_c   1.000
_cell.angle_alpha   90.00
_cell.angle_beta   90.00
_cell.angle_gamma   90.00
#
_symmetry.space_group_name_H-M   'P 1'
#
loop_
_entity.id
_entity.type
_entity.pdbx_description
1 polymer ?
#
loop_
_entity_poly.entity_id
_entity_poly.type
_entity_poly.pdbx_seq_one_letter_code
_entity_poly.pdbx_strand_id
1 'polypeptide(L)'
;MTTMTLAPVSASERIDNLDVLRGLALLGIALMNVEYFTAPMADMGSGIAPGATGLDWLADAFVHVFVRGKFWTLFSLLFGMGFAVMLGRARAAGRDFVPVYLRRTAGLLAIGLVHALLVWAGDILVSYAVTALLLVLLFRDTDTARLWKWGAGIWGVMVGLMLLGSLAMMAPGAPVEDAGVEAMAALREAETVAYATGSYAEATAVRLQWFVHSLGSNFFLVPLVLGMFLAGAWLVRSGAMADPAAHRRLFMRLAWMGGLAGLALTANSVAVNPDPDMVAGSAPDAMLAMTLHMAGAPLLALGYTGMVVLALQRGAGWLRVLAPAGRMALTNYLAQSAIGTLVFYGYGLGLWGGVPRSWQVLGVVVVFGLQLLASRWWLARFRYGPLEWAWRAFTYWQWPPMRRPPVPAAARAG
;
A
#
# COMPACT_ATOMS: atom_id res chain seq x y z
N MET A 1 37.89 14.93 13.17
CA MET A 1 36.43 15.13 13.20
C MET A 1 35.74 13.80 12.90
N THR A 2 35.30 13.08 13.93
CA THR A 2 34.55 11.83 13.79
C THR A 2 33.13 12.15 13.32
N THR A 3 32.85 11.88 12.04
CA THR A 3 31.53 12.00 11.44
C THR A 3 30.57 11.02 12.11
N MET A 4 29.78 11.47 13.09
CA MET A 4 28.76 10.64 13.73
C MET A 4 27.60 10.40 12.76
N THR A 5 27.57 9.19 12.21
CA THR A 5 26.60 8.70 11.22
C THR A 5 25.17 8.63 11.76
N LEU A 6 24.17 8.80 10.89
CA LEU A 6 22.75 8.55 11.20
C LEU A 6 22.58 7.11 11.71
N ALA A 7 22.05 6.98 12.94
CA ALA A 7 21.86 5.68 13.60
C ALA A 7 20.37 5.26 13.57
N PRO A 8 20.06 3.96 13.69
CA PRO A 8 18.70 3.46 13.77
C PRO A 8 17.94 3.98 15.00
N VAL A 9 16.60 4.07 14.86
CA VAL A 9 15.68 4.49 15.94
C VAL A 9 15.75 3.57 17.16
N SER A 10 15.89 4.14 18.36
CA SER A 10 15.77 3.42 19.62
C SER A 10 14.33 2.92 19.86
N ALA A 11 14.08 2.09 20.88
CA ALA A 11 12.74 1.60 21.17
C ALA A 11 11.83 2.67 21.81
N SER A 12 12.42 3.64 22.53
CA SER A 12 11.72 4.65 23.32
C SER A 12 11.25 5.87 22.53
N GLU A 13 11.76 6.10 21.31
CA GLU A 13 11.42 7.25 20.47
C GLU A 13 10.41 6.91 19.35
N ARG A 14 9.64 5.83 19.50
CA ARG A 14 8.74 5.34 18.46
C ARG A 14 7.33 5.90 18.64
N ILE A 15 6.74 6.30 17.53
CA ILE A 15 5.34 6.73 17.50
C ILE A 15 4.50 5.46 17.30
N ASP A 16 4.03 4.88 18.41
CA ASP A 16 3.26 3.62 18.43
C ASP A 16 2.09 3.60 17.42
N ASN A 17 1.46 4.76 17.20
CA ASN A 17 0.36 4.92 16.24
C ASN A 17 0.77 4.52 14.81
N LEU A 18 2.00 4.82 14.38
CA LEU A 18 2.46 4.48 13.02
C LEU A 18 2.62 2.98 12.83
N ASP A 19 3.11 2.26 13.84
CA ASP A 19 3.32 0.81 13.74
C ASP A 19 1.96 0.08 13.74
N VAL A 20 0.97 0.56 14.52
CA VAL A 20 -0.41 0.04 14.46
C VAL A 20 -1.05 0.30 13.10
N LEU A 21 -0.96 1.53 12.58
CA LEU A 21 -1.50 1.87 11.27
C LEU A 21 -0.84 1.06 10.14
N ARG A 22 0.47 0.80 10.21
CA ARG A 22 1.16 -0.09 9.26
C ARG A 22 0.68 -1.53 9.34
N GLY A 23 0.46 -2.05 10.56
CA GLY A 23 -0.08 -3.39 10.75
C GLY A 23 -1.49 -3.53 10.18
N LEU A 24 -2.36 -2.52 10.43
CA LEU A 24 -3.68 -2.47 9.81
C LEU A 24 -3.60 -2.36 8.29
N ALA A 25 -2.72 -1.50 7.77
CA ALA A 25 -2.54 -1.34 6.34
C ALA A 25 -2.12 -2.65 5.68
N LEU A 26 -1.20 -3.39 6.29
CA LEU A 26 -0.72 -4.67 5.80
C LEU A 26 -1.84 -5.73 5.70
N LEU A 27 -2.77 -5.79 6.65
CA LEU A 27 -3.95 -6.67 6.54
C LEU A 27 -4.80 -6.28 5.33
N GLY A 28 -5.07 -4.99 5.17
CA GLY A 28 -5.87 -4.50 4.06
C GLY A 28 -5.19 -4.68 2.69
N ILE A 29 -3.86 -4.54 2.61
CA ILE A 29 -3.08 -4.91 1.43
C ILE A 29 -3.29 -6.39 1.10
N ALA A 30 -3.15 -7.29 2.08
CA ALA A 30 -3.34 -8.72 1.86
C ALA A 30 -4.77 -9.06 1.37
N LEU A 31 -5.79 -8.41 1.97
CA LEU A 31 -7.20 -8.63 1.62
C LEU A 31 -7.54 -8.21 0.19
N MET A 32 -7.00 -7.10 -0.31
CA MET A 32 -7.23 -6.75 -1.72
C MET A 32 -6.31 -7.52 -2.67
N ASN A 33 -5.11 -7.89 -2.24
CA ASN A 33 -4.15 -8.54 -3.12
C ASN A 33 -4.45 -10.01 -3.38
N VAL A 34 -5.21 -10.68 -2.50
CA VAL A 34 -5.55 -12.10 -2.71
C VAL A 34 -6.27 -12.33 -4.04
N GLU A 35 -7.06 -11.36 -4.48
CA GLU A 35 -7.73 -11.38 -5.79
C GLU A 35 -6.74 -11.50 -6.94
N TYR A 36 -5.66 -10.72 -6.90
CA TYR A 36 -4.61 -10.69 -7.91
C TYR A 36 -3.71 -11.93 -7.91
N PHE A 37 -3.86 -12.82 -6.92
CA PHE A 37 -3.23 -14.14 -6.97
C PHE A 37 -4.15 -15.20 -7.55
N THR A 38 -5.43 -14.91 -7.74
CA THR A 38 -6.46 -15.89 -8.12
C THR A 38 -7.11 -15.61 -9.47
N ALA A 39 -6.94 -14.39 -9.99
CA ALA A 39 -7.52 -13.91 -11.23
C ALA A 39 -6.50 -13.05 -11.99
N PRO A 40 -6.64 -12.90 -13.32
CA PRO A 40 -5.74 -12.09 -14.12
C PRO A 40 -5.64 -10.66 -13.61
N MET A 41 -4.44 -10.08 -13.65
CA MET A 41 -4.20 -8.66 -13.35
C MET A 41 -4.91 -7.75 -14.36
N ALA A 42 -5.23 -8.24 -15.56
CA ALA A 42 -6.08 -7.50 -16.51
C ALA A 42 -7.50 -7.27 -15.95
N ASP A 43 -7.98 -8.15 -15.08
CA ASP A 43 -9.28 -8.04 -14.41
C ASP A 43 -9.18 -7.14 -13.15
N MET A 44 -8.04 -6.46 -12.98
CA MET A 44 -7.83 -5.53 -11.88
C MET A 44 -8.90 -4.45 -11.90
N GLY A 45 -9.65 -4.41 -10.81
CA GLY A 45 -10.69 -3.40 -10.64
C GLY A 45 -12.08 -3.84 -11.08
N SER A 46 -12.28 -5.09 -11.51
CA SER A 46 -13.56 -5.72 -11.95
C SER A 46 -14.71 -5.78 -10.90
N GLY A 47 -14.69 -4.88 -9.92
CA GLY A 47 -15.81 -4.68 -9.02
C GLY A 47 -16.08 -5.85 -8.10
N ILE A 48 -17.37 -6.11 -7.92
CA ILE A 48 -17.98 -7.27 -7.29
C ILE A 48 -18.24 -8.29 -8.39
N ALA A 49 -17.72 -9.50 -8.27
CA ALA A 49 -17.81 -10.52 -9.31
C ALA A 49 -19.27 -10.76 -9.78
N PRO A 50 -19.54 -10.72 -11.10
CA PRO A 50 -20.87 -11.01 -11.65
C PRO A 50 -21.34 -12.41 -11.24
N GLY A 51 -22.55 -12.51 -10.69
CA GLY A 51 -23.13 -13.77 -10.24
C GLY A 51 -22.64 -14.27 -8.87
N ALA A 52 -21.79 -13.51 -8.16
CA ALA A 52 -21.50 -13.81 -6.75
C ALA A 52 -22.79 -13.78 -5.92
N THR A 53 -22.97 -14.77 -5.06
CA THR A 53 -24.14 -14.87 -4.15
C THR A 53 -23.69 -15.21 -2.73
N GLY A 54 -24.59 -15.02 -1.76
CA GLY A 54 -24.36 -15.40 -0.37
C GLY A 54 -23.10 -14.79 0.25
N LEU A 55 -22.25 -15.64 0.83
CA LEU A 55 -21.03 -15.21 1.52
C LEU A 55 -19.95 -14.69 0.56
N ASP A 56 -19.91 -15.16 -0.68
CA ASP A 56 -18.91 -14.71 -1.65
C ASP A 56 -19.21 -13.28 -2.10
N TRP A 57 -20.48 -12.96 -2.35
CA TRP A 57 -20.92 -11.58 -2.63
C TRP A 57 -20.61 -10.64 -1.47
N LEU A 58 -20.93 -11.06 -0.24
CA LEU A 58 -20.68 -10.24 0.95
C LEU A 58 -19.18 -9.97 1.14
N ALA A 59 -18.35 -11.00 0.98
CA ALA A 59 -16.90 -10.88 1.06
C ALA A 59 -16.37 -9.92 0.00
N ASP A 60 -16.84 -10.04 -1.24
CA ASP A 60 -16.35 -9.19 -2.33
C ASP A 60 -16.83 -7.75 -2.21
N ALA A 61 -18.10 -7.53 -1.90
CA ALA A 61 -18.65 -6.20 -1.63
C ALA A 61 -17.91 -5.51 -0.46
N PHE A 62 -17.61 -6.26 0.60
CA PHE A 62 -16.83 -5.74 1.73
C PHE A 62 -15.41 -5.31 1.29
N VAL A 63 -14.69 -6.18 0.57
CA VAL A 63 -13.34 -5.88 0.09
C VAL A 63 -13.38 -4.70 -0.88
N HIS A 64 -14.32 -4.70 -1.82
CA HIS A 64 -14.46 -3.62 -2.80
C HIS A 64 -14.70 -2.26 -2.12
N VAL A 65 -15.70 -2.17 -1.23
CA VAL A 65 -16.08 -0.89 -0.60
C VAL A 65 -15.05 -0.43 0.44
N PHE A 66 -14.65 -1.31 1.37
CA PHE A 66 -13.89 -0.91 2.55
C PHE A 66 -12.38 -1.13 2.43
N VAL A 67 -11.91 -1.94 1.47
CA VAL A 67 -10.50 -2.34 1.41
C VAL A 67 -9.82 -1.83 0.15
N ARG A 68 -10.36 -2.17 -1.02
CA ARG A 68 -9.76 -1.91 -2.33
C ARG A 68 -9.51 -0.43 -2.52
N GLY A 69 -8.26 -0.07 -2.81
CA GLY A 69 -7.82 1.32 -2.98
C GLY A 69 -7.41 2.02 -1.68
N LYS A 70 -8.05 1.70 -0.55
CA LYS A 70 -7.90 2.45 0.71
C LYS A 70 -6.61 2.10 1.43
N PHE A 71 -6.11 0.87 1.26
CA PHE A 71 -4.95 0.41 2.00
C PHE A 71 -3.61 0.67 1.31
N TRP A 72 -3.53 0.69 -0.03
CA TRP A 72 -2.31 1.21 -0.68
C TRP A 72 -2.20 2.72 -0.50
N THR A 73 -3.31 3.47 -0.50
CA THR A 73 -3.31 4.91 -0.20
C THR A 73 -2.92 5.18 1.25
N LEU A 74 -3.40 4.38 2.21
CA LEU A 74 -2.95 4.44 3.60
C LEU A 74 -1.46 4.08 3.74
N PHE A 75 -0.99 3.05 3.05
CA PHE A 75 0.43 2.69 3.07
C PHE A 75 1.30 3.79 2.46
N SER A 76 0.82 4.47 1.42
CA SER A 76 1.46 5.65 0.83
C SER A 76 1.55 6.79 1.83
N LEU A 77 0.45 7.09 2.52
CA LEU A 77 0.41 8.07 3.61
C LEU A 77 1.50 7.77 4.66
N LEU A 78 1.57 6.52 5.11
CA LEU A 78 2.53 6.07 6.13
C LEU A 78 3.99 6.12 5.66
N PHE A 79 4.24 5.95 4.36
CA PHE A 79 5.56 6.15 3.77
C PHE A 79 5.97 7.62 3.84
N GLY A 80 5.07 8.53 3.47
CA GLY A 80 5.26 9.99 3.61
C GLY A 80 5.49 10.43 5.05
N MET A 81 4.75 9.86 6.00
CA MET A 81 5.01 10.06 7.43
C MET A 81 6.43 9.59 7.82
N GLY A 82 6.85 8.41 7.33
CA GLY A 82 8.19 7.86 7.56
C GLY A 82 9.30 8.76 7.02
N PHE A 83 9.10 9.34 5.83
CA PHE A 83 10.00 10.36 5.25
C PHE A 83 10.13 11.56 6.19
N ALA A 84 9.01 12.14 6.62
CA ALA A 84 9.01 13.33 7.47
C ALA A 84 9.68 13.08 8.84
N VAL A 85 9.46 11.91 9.46
CA VAL A 85 10.15 11.53 10.70
C VAL A 85 11.66 11.46 10.48
N MET A 86 12.11 10.84 9.39
CA MET A 86 13.54 10.70 9.10
C MET A 86 14.20 12.04 8.77
N LEU A 87 13.52 12.88 7.99
CA LEU A 87 13.99 14.23 7.64
C LEU A 87 14.08 15.14 8.87
N GLY A 88 13.06 15.13 9.74
CA GLY A 88 13.06 15.91 10.98
C GLY A 88 14.23 15.54 11.89
N ARG A 89 14.54 14.25 12.02
CA ARG A 89 15.69 13.78 12.81
C ARG A 89 17.03 14.14 12.20
N ALA A 90 17.18 14.03 10.89
CA ALA A 90 18.40 14.44 10.21
C ALA A 90 18.65 15.94 10.41
N ARG A 91 17.61 16.78 10.28
CA ARG A 91 17.70 18.23 10.55
C ARG A 91 18.03 18.53 12.02
N ALA A 92 17.34 17.90 12.97
CA ALA A 92 17.60 18.10 14.39
C ALA A 92 19.02 17.69 14.81
N ALA A 93 19.60 16.68 14.14
CA ALA A 93 20.96 16.23 14.38
C ALA A 93 22.03 16.98 13.54
N GLY A 94 21.64 17.92 12.68
CA GLY A 94 22.56 18.63 11.77
C GLY A 94 23.24 17.72 10.75
N ARG A 95 22.55 16.68 10.25
CA ARG A 95 23.12 15.63 9.38
C ARG A 95 22.56 15.68 7.97
N ASP A 96 23.39 15.27 7.01
CA ASP A 96 23.00 15.16 5.61
C ASP A 96 21.94 14.08 5.41
N PHE A 97 20.72 14.51 5.10
CA PHE A 97 19.59 13.64 4.87
C PHE A 97 19.62 12.95 3.50
N VAL A 98 19.97 13.72 2.45
CA VAL A 98 19.79 13.33 1.05
C VAL A 98 20.58 12.07 0.69
N PRO A 99 21.88 11.94 1.00
CA PRO A 99 22.64 10.76 0.60
C PRO A 99 22.14 9.47 1.27
N VAL A 100 21.70 9.56 2.52
CA VAL A 100 21.14 8.40 3.25
C VAL A 100 19.78 8.03 2.68
N TYR A 101 18.96 9.02 2.36
CA TYR A 101 17.65 8.79 1.78
C TYR A 101 17.73 8.21 0.36
N LEU A 102 18.65 8.69 -0.48
CA LEU A 102 18.85 8.13 -1.84
C LEU A 102 19.27 6.66 -1.80
N ARG A 103 20.16 6.27 -0.89
CA ARG A 103 20.50 4.85 -0.68
C ARG A 103 19.32 4.03 -0.22
N ARG A 104 18.57 4.54 0.76
CA ARG A 104 17.35 3.87 1.23
C ARG A 104 16.40 3.62 0.06
N THR A 105 16.20 4.63 -0.77
CA THR A 105 15.33 4.54 -1.96
C THR A 105 15.89 3.59 -3.01
N ALA A 106 17.20 3.59 -3.26
CA ALA A 106 17.84 2.64 -4.17
C ALA A 106 17.73 1.19 -3.68
N GLY A 107 17.88 0.95 -2.38
CA GLY A 107 17.68 -0.38 -1.80
C GLY A 107 16.23 -0.84 -1.90
N LEU A 108 15.27 0.08 -1.73
CA LEU A 108 13.85 -0.22 -1.94
C LEU A 108 13.55 -0.55 -3.39
N LEU A 109 14.13 0.20 -4.33
CA LEU A 109 14.00 -0.04 -5.77
C LEU A 109 14.56 -1.42 -6.14
N ALA A 110 15.74 -1.79 -5.64
CA ALA A 110 16.35 -3.09 -5.90
C ALA A 110 15.46 -4.24 -5.39
N ILE A 111 14.94 -4.11 -4.17
CA ILE A 111 14.00 -5.09 -3.60
C ILE A 111 12.71 -5.16 -4.43
N GLY A 112 12.18 -4.00 -4.84
CA GLY A 112 10.99 -3.91 -5.68
C GLY A 112 11.18 -4.55 -7.05
N LEU A 113 12.31 -4.33 -7.71
CA LEU A 113 12.62 -4.96 -9.01
C LEU A 113 12.70 -6.48 -8.90
N VAL A 114 13.37 -6.99 -7.87
CA VAL A 114 13.42 -8.44 -7.59
C VAL A 114 12.02 -8.97 -7.34
N HIS A 115 11.22 -8.27 -6.54
CA HIS A 115 9.86 -8.68 -6.23
C HIS A 115 8.94 -8.66 -7.46
N ALA A 116 8.94 -7.57 -8.22
CA ALA A 116 8.11 -7.37 -9.42
C ALA A 116 8.38 -8.44 -10.49
N LEU A 117 9.65 -8.76 -10.72
CA LEU A 117 10.06 -9.67 -11.78
C LEU A 117 10.01 -11.15 -11.34
N LEU A 118 10.47 -11.46 -10.12
CA LEU A 118 10.67 -12.85 -9.69
C LEU A 118 9.56 -13.38 -8.78
N VAL A 119 8.81 -12.52 -8.08
CA VAL A 119 7.83 -12.96 -7.10
C VAL A 119 6.41 -12.73 -7.61
N TRP A 120 6.04 -11.50 -7.91
CA TRP A 120 4.67 -11.14 -8.25
C TRP A 120 4.59 -9.80 -8.99
N ALA A 121 3.77 -9.74 -10.04
CA ALA A 121 3.66 -8.58 -10.91
C ALA A 121 3.02 -7.34 -10.24
N GLY A 122 2.20 -7.52 -9.19
CA GLY A 122 1.52 -6.42 -8.48
C GLY A 122 2.40 -5.66 -7.47
N ASP A 123 3.69 -5.52 -7.76
CA ASP A 123 4.63 -4.78 -6.91
C ASP A 123 4.28 -3.28 -6.81
N ILE A 124 4.32 -2.74 -5.59
CA ILE A 124 4.17 -1.31 -5.34
C ILE A 124 5.48 -0.61 -4.98
N LEU A 125 6.54 -1.39 -4.69
CA LEU A 125 7.80 -0.88 -4.15
C LEU A 125 8.58 -0.08 -5.18
N VAL A 126 8.56 -0.47 -6.46
CA VAL A 126 9.16 0.30 -7.56
C VAL A 126 8.51 1.67 -7.68
N SER A 127 7.17 1.75 -7.75
CA SER A 127 6.43 3.01 -7.83
C SER A 127 6.68 3.88 -6.60
N TYR A 128 6.80 3.28 -5.42
CA TYR A 128 7.15 3.99 -4.19
C TYR A 128 8.57 4.52 -4.19
N ALA A 129 9.53 3.78 -4.74
CA ALA A 129 10.91 4.24 -4.87
C ALA A 129 11.01 5.44 -5.82
N VAL A 130 10.35 5.38 -6.98
CA VAL A 130 10.27 6.52 -7.91
C VAL A 130 9.62 7.73 -7.24
N THR A 131 8.48 7.52 -6.56
CA THR A 131 7.77 8.59 -5.85
C THR A 131 8.62 9.17 -4.72
N ALA A 132 9.39 8.34 -4.01
CA ALA A 132 10.30 8.78 -2.96
C ALA A 132 11.39 9.70 -3.50
N LEU A 133 11.91 9.45 -4.72
CA LEU A 133 12.85 10.35 -5.39
C LEU A 133 12.20 11.70 -5.68
N LEU A 134 10.98 11.72 -6.23
CA LEU A 134 10.25 12.98 -6.48
C LEU A 134 9.99 13.75 -5.19
N LEU A 135 9.59 13.06 -4.12
CA LEU A 135 9.35 13.67 -2.81
C LEU A 135 10.62 14.37 -2.28
N VAL A 136 11.79 13.71 -2.34
CA VAL A 136 13.03 14.32 -1.83
C VAL A 136 13.54 15.43 -2.74
N LEU A 137 13.41 15.30 -4.06
CA LEU A 137 13.92 16.29 -5.02
C LEU A 137 13.08 17.57 -5.03
N LEU A 138 11.74 17.43 -4.97
CA LEU A 138 10.82 18.55 -5.20
C LEU A 138 10.23 19.13 -3.92
N PHE A 139 10.08 18.32 -2.86
CA PHE A 139 9.24 18.71 -1.71
C PHE A 139 9.93 18.66 -0.33
N ARG A 140 11.21 18.27 -0.26
CA ARG A 140 11.92 18.17 1.03
C ARG A 140 11.95 19.50 1.81
N ASP A 141 12.10 20.61 1.11
CA ASP A 141 12.26 21.96 1.68
C ASP A 141 10.97 22.79 1.60
N THR A 142 9.88 22.22 1.09
CA THR A 142 8.57 22.89 1.06
C THR A 142 8.06 23.19 2.47
N ASP A 143 7.45 24.36 2.67
CA ASP A 143 6.80 24.75 3.92
C ASP A 143 5.71 23.76 4.34
N THR A 144 5.64 23.48 5.65
CA THR A 144 4.66 22.53 6.22
C THR A 144 3.23 22.93 5.86
N ALA A 145 2.92 24.23 5.88
CA ALA A 145 1.58 24.75 5.57
C ALA A 145 1.11 24.51 4.12
N ARG A 146 2.05 24.22 3.20
CA ARG A 146 1.78 24.01 1.77
C ARG A 146 1.72 22.54 1.38
N LEU A 147 2.29 21.63 2.18
CA LEU A 147 2.39 20.21 1.84
C LEU A 147 1.04 19.54 1.58
N TRP A 148 0.05 19.77 2.45
CA TRP A 148 -1.29 19.20 2.24
C TRP A 148 -2.00 19.78 1.02
N LYS A 149 -1.73 21.06 0.67
CA LYS A 149 -2.29 21.70 -0.52
C LYS A 149 -1.72 21.09 -1.79
N TRP A 150 -0.41 20.87 -1.83
CA TRP A 150 0.23 20.13 -2.92
C TRP A 150 -0.27 18.69 -3.00
N GLY A 151 -0.40 18.01 -1.85
CA GLY A 151 -0.92 16.65 -1.80
C GLY A 151 -2.34 16.54 -2.38
N ALA A 152 -3.24 17.40 -1.91
CA ALA A 152 -4.63 17.47 -2.38
C ALA A 152 -4.73 17.95 -3.84
N GLY A 153 -3.91 18.93 -4.24
CA GLY A 153 -3.89 19.46 -5.60
C GLY A 153 -3.41 18.42 -6.62
N ILE A 154 -2.31 17.73 -6.35
CA ILE A 154 -1.81 16.67 -7.24
C ILE A 154 -2.84 15.54 -7.39
N TRP A 155 -3.41 15.08 -6.27
CA TRP A 155 -4.46 14.06 -6.32
C TRP A 155 -5.69 14.54 -7.09
N GLY A 156 -6.15 15.76 -6.80
CA GLY A 156 -7.31 16.37 -7.45
C GLY A 156 -7.12 16.57 -8.95
N VAL A 157 -5.93 16.97 -9.40
CA VAL A 157 -5.61 17.08 -10.83
C VAL A 157 -5.67 15.70 -11.49
N MET A 158 -5.11 14.65 -10.88
CA MET A 158 -5.19 13.30 -11.46
C MET A 158 -6.62 12.78 -11.54
N VAL A 159 -7.41 12.93 -10.46
CA VAL A 159 -8.84 12.59 -10.47
C VAL A 159 -9.60 13.42 -11.50
N GLY A 160 -9.27 14.70 -11.66
CA GLY A 160 -9.87 15.58 -12.67
C GLY A 160 -9.56 15.12 -14.08
N LEU A 161 -8.33 14.71 -14.37
CA LEU A 161 -7.96 14.14 -15.68
C LEU A 161 -8.68 12.81 -15.94
N MET A 162 -8.79 11.95 -14.93
CA MET A 162 -9.56 10.70 -15.04
C MET A 162 -11.04 10.98 -15.30
N LEU A 163 -11.62 11.97 -14.62
CA LEU A 163 -13.01 12.38 -14.84
C LEU A 163 -13.21 12.93 -16.25
N LEU A 164 -12.32 13.81 -16.72
CA LEU A 164 -12.36 14.32 -18.10
C LEU A 164 -12.25 13.18 -19.12
N GLY A 165 -11.36 12.21 -18.88
CA GLY A 165 -11.25 11.00 -19.70
C GLY A 165 -12.55 10.19 -19.73
N SER A 166 -13.18 9.95 -18.56
CA SER A 166 -14.46 9.24 -18.49
C SER A 166 -15.58 9.99 -19.25
N LEU A 167 -15.66 11.31 -19.10
CA LEU A 167 -16.67 12.12 -19.79
C LEU A 167 -16.43 12.17 -21.31
N ALA A 168 -15.17 12.17 -21.74
CA ALA A 168 -14.83 12.10 -23.15
C ALA A 168 -15.23 10.75 -23.78
N MET A 169 -15.05 9.63 -23.05
CA MET A 169 -15.51 8.31 -23.49
C MET A 169 -17.04 8.16 -23.50
N MET A 170 -17.75 8.92 -22.65
CA MET A 170 -19.21 9.01 -22.65
C MET A 170 -19.76 9.86 -23.82
N ALA A 171 -18.90 10.59 -24.55
CA ALA A 171 -19.35 11.47 -25.62
C ALA A 171 -19.85 10.67 -26.85
N PRO A 172 -20.92 11.12 -27.53
CA PRO A 172 -21.39 10.46 -28.74
C PRO A 172 -20.30 10.38 -29.82
N GLY A 173 -20.06 9.18 -30.36
CA GLY A 173 -19.06 8.96 -31.41
C GLY A 173 -17.61 8.89 -30.89
N ALA A 174 -17.39 8.71 -29.59
CA ALA A 174 -16.07 8.46 -29.05
C ALA A 174 -15.42 7.22 -29.73
N PRO A 175 -14.18 7.34 -30.22
CA PRO A 175 -13.48 6.21 -30.82
C PRO A 175 -13.18 5.18 -29.72
N VAL A 176 -13.65 3.95 -29.91
CA VAL A 176 -13.17 2.80 -29.14
C VAL A 176 -11.94 2.28 -29.87
N GLU A 177 -10.78 2.34 -29.22
CA GLU A 177 -9.52 1.95 -29.85
C GLU A 177 -9.36 0.42 -29.76
N ASP A 178 -9.88 -0.30 -30.75
CA ASP A 178 -9.95 -1.77 -30.79
C ASP A 178 -8.60 -2.46 -30.52
N ALA A 179 -7.50 -1.87 -31.02
CA ALA A 179 -6.15 -2.41 -30.84
C ALA A 179 -5.69 -2.46 -29.36
N GLY A 180 -6.14 -1.52 -28.52
CA GLY A 180 -5.82 -1.52 -27.08
C GLY A 180 -6.58 -2.61 -26.33
N VAL A 181 -7.83 -2.85 -26.72
CA VAL A 181 -8.69 -3.90 -26.17
C VAL A 181 -8.14 -5.29 -26.52
N GLU A 182 -7.78 -5.52 -27.79
CA GLU A 182 -7.19 -6.78 -28.24
C GLU A 182 -5.86 -7.09 -27.54
N ALA A 183 -4.97 -6.09 -27.41
CA ALA A 183 -3.70 -6.26 -26.72
C ALA A 183 -3.89 -6.65 -25.24
N MET A 184 -4.88 -6.05 -24.56
CA MET A 184 -5.18 -6.39 -23.16
C MET A 184 -5.80 -7.79 -23.03
N ALA A 185 -6.70 -8.16 -23.95
CA ALA A 185 -7.28 -9.50 -23.98
C ALA A 185 -6.22 -10.58 -24.21
N ALA A 186 -5.27 -10.35 -25.12
CA ALA A 186 -4.14 -11.27 -25.36
C ALA A 186 -3.23 -11.40 -24.13
N LEU A 187 -2.96 -10.29 -23.43
CA LEU A 187 -2.17 -10.31 -22.19
C LEU A 187 -2.90 -11.09 -21.08
N ARG A 188 -4.22 -10.90 -20.95
CA ARG A 188 -5.09 -11.64 -20.00
C ARG A 188 -5.06 -13.15 -20.25
N GLU A 189 -5.14 -13.56 -21.52
CA GLU A 189 -5.09 -14.98 -21.89
C GLU A 189 -3.71 -15.59 -21.57
N ALA A 190 -2.63 -14.92 -21.99
CA ALA A 190 -1.26 -15.35 -21.70
C ALA A 190 -1.01 -15.46 -20.19
N GLU A 191 -1.52 -14.51 -19.41
CA GLU A 191 -1.46 -14.53 -17.96
C GLU A 191 -2.21 -15.71 -17.36
N THR A 192 -3.44 -15.95 -17.81
CA THR A 192 -4.27 -17.06 -17.31
C THR A 192 -3.56 -18.39 -17.52
N VAL A 193 -3.00 -18.63 -18.70
CA VAL A 193 -2.26 -19.87 -19.00
C VAL A 193 -1.00 -19.98 -18.11
N ALA A 194 -0.21 -18.91 -18.04
CA ALA A 194 1.07 -18.91 -17.32
C ALA A 194 0.90 -19.08 -15.80
N TYR A 195 -0.13 -18.47 -15.21
CA TYR A 195 -0.35 -18.52 -13.77
C TYR A 195 -1.23 -19.68 -13.33
N ALA A 196 -2.19 -20.15 -14.14
CA ALA A 196 -3.04 -21.29 -13.76
C ALA A 196 -2.29 -22.63 -13.86
N THR A 197 -1.55 -22.84 -14.95
CA THR A 197 -0.93 -24.15 -15.25
C THR A 197 0.54 -24.07 -15.66
N GLY A 198 1.07 -22.86 -15.89
CA GLY A 198 2.42 -22.66 -16.37
C GLY A 198 3.52 -22.89 -15.33
N SER A 199 4.73 -23.03 -15.84
CA SER A 199 5.97 -23.10 -15.08
C SER A 199 6.36 -21.75 -14.49
N TYR A 200 7.30 -21.76 -13.54
CA TYR A 200 7.85 -20.53 -12.97
C TYR A 200 8.50 -19.61 -14.03
N ALA A 201 9.11 -20.18 -15.07
CA ALA A 201 9.72 -19.43 -16.15
C ALA A 201 8.68 -18.69 -17.00
N GLU A 202 7.58 -19.37 -17.36
CA GLU A 202 6.45 -18.77 -18.09
C GLU A 202 5.77 -17.67 -17.26
N ALA A 203 5.53 -17.94 -15.97
CA ALA A 203 5.02 -16.92 -15.06
C ALA A 203 5.96 -15.70 -14.98
N THR A 204 7.27 -15.91 -14.97
CA THR A 204 8.26 -14.82 -14.94
C THR A 204 8.28 -14.02 -16.25
N ALA A 205 8.08 -14.67 -17.39
CA ALA A 205 7.97 -13.98 -18.68
C ALA A 205 6.75 -13.05 -18.72
N VAL A 206 5.60 -13.52 -18.23
CA VAL A 206 4.38 -12.69 -18.10
C VAL A 206 4.58 -11.53 -17.11
N ARG A 207 5.27 -11.75 -15.98
CA ARG A 207 5.60 -10.66 -15.04
C ARG A 207 6.45 -9.57 -15.70
N LEU A 208 7.38 -9.93 -16.57
CA LEU A 208 8.18 -8.95 -17.32
C LEU A 208 7.31 -8.12 -18.26
N GLN A 209 6.35 -8.75 -18.95
CA GLN A 209 5.39 -8.03 -19.81
C GLN A 209 4.56 -7.03 -18.99
N TRP A 210 4.02 -7.47 -17.85
CA TRP A 210 3.31 -6.59 -16.91
C TRP A 210 4.18 -5.47 -16.36
N PHE A 211 5.45 -5.75 -16.06
CA PHE A 211 6.39 -4.73 -15.59
C PHE A 211 6.59 -3.64 -16.66
N VAL A 212 6.81 -4.02 -17.91
CA VAL A 212 6.96 -3.08 -19.04
C VAL A 212 5.67 -2.27 -19.24
N HIS A 213 4.51 -2.93 -19.24
CA HIS A 213 3.20 -2.26 -19.32
C HIS A 213 3.01 -1.26 -18.16
N SER A 214 3.43 -1.64 -16.95
CA SER A 214 3.31 -0.81 -15.75
C SER A 214 4.18 0.45 -15.77
N LEU A 215 5.23 0.50 -16.60
CA LEU A 215 6.01 1.73 -16.79
C LEU A 215 5.15 2.85 -17.38
N GLY A 216 4.18 2.53 -18.26
CA GLY A 216 3.22 3.48 -18.81
C GLY A 216 2.17 3.91 -17.77
N SER A 217 1.56 2.94 -17.08
CA SER A 217 0.50 3.22 -16.08
C SER A 217 1.01 3.99 -14.85
N ASN A 218 2.32 3.91 -14.57
CA ASN A 218 2.96 4.71 -13.53
C ASN A 218 2.80 6.22 -13.71
N PHE A 219 2.46 6.70 -14.91
CA PHE A 219 2.10 8.11 -15.14
C PHE A 219 0.95 8.57 -14.24
N PHE A 220 -0.03 7.72 -13.96
CA PHE A 220 -1.14 8.03 -13.06
C PHE A 220 -0.83 7.66 -11.61
N LEU A 221 -0.24 6.49 -11.37
CA LEU A 221 -0.03 5.99 -10.02
C LEU A 221 0.99 6.83 -9.23
N VAL A 222 2.12 7.21 -9.84
CA VAL A 222 3.19 7.93 -9.13
C VAL A 222 2.72 9.29 -8.60
N PRO A 223 2.02 10.15 -9.37
CA PRO A 223 1.45 11.39 -8.83
C PRO A 223 0.42 11.16 -7.72
N LEU A 224 -0.44 10.14 -7.82
CA LEU A 224 -1.40 9.80 -6.77
C LEU A 224 -0.68 9.40 -5.48
N VAL A 225 0.30 8.50 -5.57
CA VAL A 225 1.15 8.11 -4.43
C VAL A 225 1.87 9.33 -3.85
N LEU A 226 2.38 10.25 -4.69
CA LEU A 226 3.05 11.47 -4.26
C LEU A 226 2.09 12.37 -3.47
N GLY A 227 0.84 12.49 -3.92
CA GLY A 227 -0.20 13.22 -3.22
C GLY A 227 -0.37 12.74 -1.78
N MET A 228 -0.44 11.43 -1.59
CA MET A 228 -0.54 10.79 -0.27
C MET A 228 0.75 10.86 0.54
N PHE A 229 1.92 10.76 -0.10
CA PHE A 229 3.22 10.97 0.58
C PHE A 229 3.30 12.37 1.18
N LEU A 230 2.83 13.40 0.46
CA LEU A 230 2.81 14.78 0.92
C LEU A 230 1.81 15.00 2.07
N ALA A 231 0.62 14.41 1.98
CA ALA A 231 -0.36 14.42 3.07
C ALA A 231 0.19 13.74 4.35
N GLY A 232 0.90 12.62 4.19
CA GLY A 232 1.56 11.93 5.30
C GLY A 232 2.69 12.74 5.91
N ALA A 233 3.53 13.35 5.07
CA ALA A 233 4.59 14.24 5.52
C ALA A 233 4.03 15.46 6.28
N TRP A 234 2.90 16.01 5.84
CA TRP A 234 2.19 17.09 6.52
C TRP A 234 1.67 16.67 7.90
N LEU A 235 1.05 15.49 8.04
CA LEU A 235 0.53 15.00 9.34
C LEU A 235 1.64 14.87 10.41
N VAL A 236 2.84 14.48 10.00
CA VAL A 236 4.00 14.44 10.92
C VAL A 236 4.56 15.83 11.17
N ARG A 237 4.84 16.61 10.11
CA ARG A 237 5.49 17.92 10.23
C ARG A 237 4.63 19.00 10.90
N SER A 238 3.32 18.83 10.90
CA SER A 238 2.38 19.71 11.63
C SER A 238 2.37 19.46 13.13
N GLY A 239 3.01 18.39 13.62
CA GLY A 239 2.96 17.97 15.01
C GLY A 239 1.71 17.16 15.37
N ALA A 240 0.76 16.96 14.44
CA ALA A 240 -0.47 16.24 14.71
C ALA A 240 -0.25 14.79 15.16
N MET A 241 0.75 14.10 14.61
CA MET A 241 1.11 12.74 15.05
C MET A 241 1.97 12.71 16.32
N ALA A 242 2.62 13.82 16.68
CA ALA A 242 3.44 13.92 17.88
C ALA A 242 2.59 14.22 19.13
N ASP A 243 1.60 15.11 18.99
CA ASP A 243 0.56 15.35 19.99
C ASP A 243 -0.83 15.18 19.37
N PRO A 244 -1.31 13.93 19.27
CA PRO A 244 -2.64 13.65 18.73
C PRO A 244 -3.79 14.22 19.57
N ALA A 245 -3.58 14.42 20.88
CA ALA A 245 -4.60 14.91 21.79
C ALA A 245 -4.89 16.40 21.54
N ALA A 246 -3.85 17.22 21.38
CA ALA A 246 -3.99 18.63 20.97
C ALA A 246 -4.65 18.77 19.59
N HIS A 247 -4.47 17.78 18.71
CA HIS A 247 -5.01 17.77 17.35
C HIS A 247 -6.30 16.93 17.21
N ARG A 248 -7.02 16.65 18.30
CA ARG A 248 -8.22 15.80 18.30
C ARG A 248 -9.28 16.24 17.28
N ARG A 249 -9.47 17.56 17.09
CA ARG A 249 -10.43 18.11 16.11
C ARG A 249 -10.07 17.71 14.67
N LEU A 250 -8.78 17.69 14.33
CA LEU A 250 -8.32 17.25 13.02
C LEU A 250 -8.69 15.79 12.80
N PHE A 251 -8.32 14.89 13.71
CA PHE A 251 -8.61 13.47 13.55
C PHE A 251 -10.10 13.14 13.55
N MET A 252 -10.93 13.91 14.28
CA MET A 252 -12.40 13.80 14.20
C MET A 252 -12.92 14.19 12.81
N ARG A 253 -12.40 15.27 12.22
CA ARG A 253 -12.76 15.66 10.85
C ARG A 253 -12.32 14.62 9.83
N LEU A 254 -11.11 14.09 9.96
CA LEU A 254 -10.64 13.01 9.08
C LEU A 254 -11.55 11.78 9.21
N ALA A 255 -11.80 11.32 10.44
CA ALA A 255 -12.63 10.14 10.71
C ALA A 255 -14.05 10.26 10.15
N TRP A 256 -14.74 11.37 10.45
CA TRP A 256 -16.15 11.51 10.13
C TRP A 256 -16.38 12.22 8.80
N MET A 257 -15.81 13.40 8.57
CA MET A 257 -16.03 14.10 7.31
C MET A 257 -15.29 13.41 6.17
N GLY A 258 -14.01 13.08 6.37
CA GLY A 258 -13.22 12.35 5.38
C GLY A 258 -13.76 10.93 5.16
N GLY A 259 -14.04 10.20 6.25
CA GLY A 259 -14.58 8.85 6.18
C GLY A 259 -15.93 8.78 5.48
N LEU A 260 -16.89 9.64 5.85
CA LEU A 260 -18.22 9.65 5.21
C LEU A 260 -18.16 10.14 3.77
N ALA A 261 -17.36 11.17 3.45
CA ALA A 261 -17.21 11.64 2.07
C ALA A 261 -16.57 10.57 1.18
N GLY A 262 -15.52 9.89 1.66
CA GLY A 262 -14.88 8.80 0.94
C GLY A 262 -15.79 7.58 0.78
N LEU A 263 -16.60 7.26 1.80
CA LEU A 263 -17.61 6.21 1.73
C LEU A 263 -18.70 6.57 0.72
N ALA A 264 -19.19 7.80 0.72
CA ALA A 264 -20.18 8.27 -0.23
C ALA A 264 -19.66 8.17 -1.67
N LEU A 265 -18.44 8.63 -1.95
CA LEU A 265 -17.84 8.51 -3.29
C LEU A 265 -17.66 7.04 -3.72
N THR A 266 -17.21 6.18 -2.80
CA THR A 266 -17.09 4.74 -3.08
C THR A 266 -18.45 4.08 -3.31
N ALA A 267 -19.48 4.43 -2.53
CA ALA A 267 -20.83 3.91 -2.72
C ALA A 267 -21.42 4.38 -4.05
N ASN A 268 -21.15 5.62 -4.46
CA ASN A 268 -21.55 6.12 -5.78
C ASN A 268 -20.81 5.40 -6.90
N SER A 269 -19.53 5.06 -6.74
CA SER A 269 -18.82 4.19 -7.70
C SER A 269 -19.57 2.87 -7.89
N VAL A 270 -19.94 2.19 -6.80
CA VAL A 270 -20.67 0.91 -6.86
C VAL A 270 -22.06 1.08 -7.49
N ALA A 271 -22.74 2.19 -7.22
CA ALA A 271 -24.05 2.48 -7.79
C ALA A 271 -23.99 2.79 -9.30
N VAL A 272 -22.88 3.36 -9.77
CA VAL A 272 -22.64 3.62 -11.21
C VAL A 272 -22.36 2.31 -11.93
N ASN A 273 -21.38 1.54 -11.44
CA ASN A 273 -21.06 0.24 -12.00
C ASN A 273 -20.44 -0.64 -10.89
N PRO A 274 -21.14 -1.70 -10.44
CA PRO A 274 -20.65 -2.58 -9.39
C PRO A 274 -19.60 -3.57 -9.88
N ASP A 275 -19.49 -3.82 -11.18
CA ASP A 275 -18.64 -4.81 -11.86
C ASP A 275 -17.95 -4.23 -13.12
N PRO A 276 -17.12 -3.16 -12.99
CA PRO A 276 -16.56 -2.48 -14.14
C PRO A 276 -15.52 -3.36 -14.85
N ASP A 277 -15.92 -4.00 -15.95
CA ASP A 277 -15.02 -4.72 -16.85
C ASP A 277 -14.28 -3.73 -17.77
N MET A 278 -12.97 -3.63 -17.56
CA MET A 278 -12.09 -2.74 -18.31
C MET A 278 -11.51 -3.40 -19.58
N VAL A 279 -11.70 -4.70 -19.77
CA VAL A 279 -11.19 -5.48 -20.90
C VAL A 279 -12.26 -5.65 -21.97
N ALA A 280 -13.51 -5.95 -21.60
CA ALA A 280 -14.60 -6.20 -22.55
C ALA A 280 -15.24 -4.92 -23.13
N GLY A 281 -14.43 -4.00 -23.68
CA GLY A 281 -14.94 -2.86 -24.46
C GLY A 281 -15.50 -1.70 -23.65
N SER A 282 -14.79 -1.31 -22.58
CA SER A 282 -14.88 -0.02 -21.85
C SER A 282 -16.24 0.67 -21.87
N ALA A 283 -17.22 0.09 -21.18
CA ALA A 283 -18.46 0.78 -20.90
C ALA A 283 -18.14 2.13 -20.21
N PRO A 284 -18.65 3.27 -20.71
CA PRO A 284 -18.26 4.58 -20.19
C PRO A 284 -18.52 4.79 -18.69
N ASP A 285 -19.46 4.02 -18.13
CA ASP A 285 -19.76 3.95 -16.69
C ASP A 285 -18.63 3.30 -15.87
N ALA A 286 -17.87 2.36 -16.43
CA ALA A 286 -16.76 1.66 -15.76
C ALA A 286 -15.61 2.62 -15.40
N MET A 287 -15.24 3.50 -16.34
CA MET A 287 -14.22 4.53 -16.10
C MET A 287 -14.69 5.57 -15.08
N LEU A 288 -15.97 5.95 -15.12
CA LEU A 288 -16.57 6.86 -14.14
C LEU A 288 -16.58 6.25 -12.75
N ALA A 289 -17.01 4.98 -12.62
CA ALA A 289 -16.99 4.23 -11.36
C ALA A 289 -15.57 4.19 -10.79
N MET A 290 -14.58 3.77 -11.58
CA MET A 290 -13.17 3.75 -11.16
C MET A 290 -12.66 5.14 -10.72
N THR A 291 -13.06 6.20 -11.42
CA THR A 291 -12.72 7.58 -11.05
C THR A 291 -13.31 7.98 -9.70
N LEU A 292 -14.59 7.69 -9.45
CA LEU A 292 -15.25 7.93 -8.16
C LEU A 292 -14.62 7.12 -7.03
N HIS A 293 -14.25 5.86 -7.31
CA HIS A 293 -13.55 5.00 -6.36
C HIS A 293 -12.18 5.55 -5.99
N MET A 294 -11.40 6.00 -6.99
CA MET A 294 -10.11 6.65 -6.79
C MET A 294 -10.24 7.99 -6.06
N ALA A 295 -11.30 8.77 -6.30
CA ALA A 295 -11.57 9.99 -5.56
C ALA A 295 -11.89 9.70 -4.07
N GLY A 296 -12.63 8.63 -3.79
CA GLY A 296 -13.03 8.24 -2.43
C GLY A 296 -11.92 7.57 -1.61
N ALA A 297 -11.03 6.83 -2.25
CA ALA A 297 -9.97 6.05 -1.61
C ALA A 297 -9.09 6.83 -0.61
N PRO A 298 -8.49 8.00 -0.94
CA PRO A 298 -7.64 8.73 0.00
C PRO A 298 -8.42 9.31 1.18
N LEU A 299 -9.68 9.69 0.96
CA LEU A 299 -10.55 10.23 2.01
C LEU A 299 -10.90 9.17 3.05
N LEU A 300 -11.21 7.95 2.60
CA LEU A 300 -11.41 6.81 3.49
C LEU A 300 -10.12 6.38 4.18
N ALA A 301 -8.98 6.38 3.50
CA ALA A 301 -7.68 6.09 4.12
C ALA A 301 -7.32 7.10 5.24
N LEU A 302 -7.60 8.39 5.01
CA LEU A 302 -7.52 9.43 6.04
C LEU A 302 -8.55 9.21 7.16
N GLY A 303 -9.76 8.77 6.81
CA GLY A 303 -10.78 8.35 7.76
C GLY A 303 -10.33 7.22 8.68
N TYR A 304 -9.74 6.15 8.13
CA TYR A 304 -9.14 5.05 8.89
C TYR A 304 -8.02 5.54 9.80
N THR A 305 -7.17 6.44 9.31
CA THR A 305 -6.14 7.09 10.11
C THR A 305 -6.74 7.82 11.31
N GLY A 306 -7.77 8.65 11.07
CA GLY A 306 -8.49 9.38 12.11
C GLY A 306 -9.13 8.46 13.15
N MET A 307 -9.83 7.43 12.71
CA MET A 307 -10.50 6.47 13.59
C MET A 307 -9.50 5.70 14.47
N VAL A 308 -8.42 5.18 13.90
CA VAL A 308 -7.40 4.44 14.67
C VAL A 308 -6.70 5.34 15.69
N VAL A 309 -6.31 6.55 15.30
CA VAL A 309 -5.65 7.49 16.22
C VAL A 309 -6.60 7.88 17.37
N LEU A 310 -7.86 8.16 17.07
CA LEU A 310 -8.87 8.49 18.09
C LEU A 310 -9.23 7.31 19.00
N ALA A 311 -9.23 6.09 18.47
CA ALA A 311 -9.47 4.89 19.26
C ALA A 311 -8.33 4.64 20.24
N LEU A 312 -7.08 4.76 19.78
CA LEU A 312 -5.89 4.65 20.64
C LEU A 312 -5.88 5.72 21.75
N GLN A 313 -6.27 6.97 21.45
CA GLN A 313 -6.43 8.02 22.46
C GLN A 313 -7.50 7.70 23.51
N ARG A 314 -8.56 6.97 23.13
CA ARG A 314 -9.64 6.54 24.03
C ARG A 314 -9.32 5.26 24.82
N GLY A 315 -8.08 4.76 24.73
CA GLY A 315 -7.67 3.58 25.48
C GLY A 315 -7.91 2.25 24.79
N ALA A 316 -8.16 2.22 23.46
CA ALA A 316 -8.26 0.98 22.68
C ALA A 316 -6.87 0.31 22.49
N GLY A 317 -6.22 -0.06 23.59
CA GLY A 317 -4.87 -0.62 23.62
C GLY A 317 -4.75 -1.96 22.90
N TRP A 318 -5.86 -2.68 22.71
CA TRP A 318 -5.90 -3.95 21.98
C TRP A 318 -5.43 -3.80 20.52
N LEU A 319 -5.61 -2.62 19.90
CA LEU A 319 -5.10 -2.32 18.55
C LEU A 319 -3.57 -2.44 18.44
N ARG A 320 -2.85 -2.33 19.56
CA ARG A 320 -1.38 -2.52 19.61
C ARG A 320 -0.96 -3.94 19.26
N VAL A 321 -1.88 -4.91 19.23
CA VAL A 321 -1.62 -6.26 18.71
C VAL A 321 -1.10 -6.23 17.26
N LEU A 322 -1.45 -5.21 16.48
CA LEU A 322 -1.04 -5.03 15.08
C LEU A 322 0.39 -4.47 14.94
N ALA A 323 0.93 -3.82 15.97
CA ALA A 323 2.21 -3.11 15.89
C ALA A 323 3.41 -4.01 15.54
N PRO A 324 3.54 -5.27 16.05
CA PRO A 324 4.60 -6.17 15.64
C PRO A 324 4.62 -6.43 14.13
N ALA A 325 3.46 -6.67 13.51
CA ALA A 325 3.38 -6.87 12.07
C ALA A 325 3.73 -5.59 11.30
N GLY A 326 3.29 -4.42 11.78
CA GLY A 326 3.64 -3.13 11.17
C GLY A 326 5.13 -2.77 11.26
N ARG A 327 5.83 -3.26 12.29
CA ARG A 327 7.30 -3.15 12.41
C ARG A 327 8.06 -4.05 11.45
N MET A 328 7.41 -5.07 10.92
CA MET A 328 7.92 -6.04 9.95
C MET A 328 7.15 -5.94 8.61
N ALA A 329 6.67 -4.74 8.27
CA ALA A 329 5.79 -4.54 7.13
C ALA A 329 6.39 -4.98 5.79
N LEU A 330 7.69 -4.73 5.54
CA LEU A 330 8.36 -5.16 4.30
C LEU A 330 8.53 -6.67 4.28
N THR A 331 8.97 -7.26 5.40
CA THR A 331 9.09 -8.72 5.51
C THR A 331 7.75 -9.40 5.28
N ASN A 332 6.69 -8.94 5.95
CA ASN A 332 5.38 -9.57 5.87
C ASN A 332 4.70 -9.35 4.52
N TYR A 333 4.88 -8.18 3.89
CA TYR A 333 4.37 -7.92 2.54
C TYR A 333 5.00 -8.88 1.52
N LEU A 334 6.33 -9.02 1.51
CA LEU A 334 7.02 -9.94 0.60
C LEU A 334 6.68 -11.40 0.91
N ALA A 335 6.50 -11.76 2.20
CA ALA A 335 6.03 -13.08 2.58
C ALA A 335 4.59 -13.35 2.12
N GLN A 336 3.69 -12.36 2.17
CA GLN A 336 2.32 -12.49 1.65
C GLN A 336 2.34 -12.76 0.15
N SER A 337 3.14 -12.03 -0.62
CA SER A 337 3.28 -12.27 -2.06
C SER A 337 3.83 -13.67 -2.36
N ALA A 338 4.89 -14.08 -1.66
CA ALA A 338 5.46 -15.42 -1.84
C ALA A 338 4.46 -16.53 -1.46
N ILE A 339 3.73 -16.38 -0.36
CA ILE A 339 2.67 -17.32 0.03
C ILE A 339 1.56 -17.34 -1.02
N GLY A 340 1.09 -16.17 -1.46
CA GLY A 340 0.04 -16.05 -2.46
C GLY A 340 0.41 -16.77 -3.75
N THR A 341 1.59 -16.52 -4.29
CA THR A 341 2.00 -17.15 -5.55
C THR A 341 2.29 -18.65 -5.39
N LEU A 342 2.85 -19.11 -4.27
CA LEU A 342 3.04 -20.54 -4.00
C LEU A 342 1.73 -21.29 -3.75
N VAL A 343 0.70 -20.64 -3.22
CA VAL A 343 -0.60 -21.27 -2.96
C VAL A 343 -1.44 -21.31 -4.23
N PHE A 344 -1.46 -20.24 -5.01
CA PHE A 344 -2.41 -20.14 -6.12
C PHE A 344 -1.82 -20.51 -7.47
N TYR A 345 -0.54 -20.23 -7.76
CA TYR A 345 -0.04 -20.40 -9.13
C TYR A 345 0.24 -21.87 -9.44
N GLY A 346 0.23 -22.23 -10.73
CA GLY A 346 0.41 -23.59 -11.25
C GLY A 346 1.73 -24.25 -10.86
N TYR A 347 2.81 -23.47 -10.72
CA TYR A 347 4.09 -23.99 -10.22
C TYR A 347 4.13 -24.23 -8.69
N GLY A 348 3.07 -23.86 -7.98
CA GLY A 348 2.88 -24.03 -6.54
C GLY A 348 1.85 -25.12 -6.22
N LEU A 349 0.83 -24.79 -5.43
CA LEU A 349 -0.30 -25.69 -5.14
C LEU A 349 -1.40 -25.66 -6.23
N GLY A 350 -1.34 -24.71 -7.17
CA GLY A 350 -2.23 -24.69 -8.34
C GLY A 350 -3.71 -24.38 -8.05
N LEU A 351 -4.00 -23.51 -7.06
CA LEU A 351 -5.37 -23.14 -6.68
C LEU A 351 -5.95 -21.94 -7.45
N TRP A 352 -5.30 -21.50 -8.52
CA TRP A 352 -5.71 -20.37 -9.36
C TRP A 352 -7.15 -20.53 -9.87
N GLY A 353 -7.98 -19.49 -9.77
CA GLY A 353 -9.38 -19.48 -10.22
C GLY A 353 -10.33 -20.45 -9.50
N GLY A 354 -9.84 -21.35 -8.64
CA GLY A 354 -10.63 -22.41 -8.02
C GLY A 354 -11.14 -22.14 -6.61
N VAL A 355 -10.75 -21.01 -5.99
CA VAL A 355 -11.08 -20.71 -4.59
C VAL A 355 -12.14 -19.62 -4.50
N PRO A 356 -13.31 -19.89 -3.88
CA PRO A 356 -14.36 -18.89 -3.68
C PRO A 356 -13.88 -17.69 -2.86
N ARG A 357 -14.47 -16.52 -3.11
CA ARG A 357 -14.03 -15.25 -2.51
C ARG A 357 -14.04 -15.25 -0.98
N SER A 358 -15.06 -15.85 -0.38
CA SER A 358 -15.16 -16.01 1.08
C SER A 358 -13.99 -16.80 1.67
N TRP A 359 -13.56 -17.87 1.00
CA TRP A 359 -12.40 -18.68 1.39
C TRP A 359 -11.08 -17.96 1.19
N GLN A 360 -10.96 -17.13 0.14
CA GLN A 360 -9.79 -16.25 -0.04
C GLN A 360 -9.64 -15.29 1.15
N VAL A 361 -10.72 -14.60 1.54
CA VAL A 361 -10.73 -13.68 2.69
C VAL A 361 -10.38 -14.42 3.99
N LEU A 362 -10.97 -15.59 4.22
CA LEU A 362 -10.64 -16.42 5.38
C LEU A 362 -9.16 -16.82 5.39
N GLY A 363 -8.62 -17.25 4.25
CA GLY A 363 -7.21 -17.59 4.09
C GLY A 363 -6.29 -16.42 4.44
N VAL A 364 -6.62 -15.21 3.98
CA VAL A 364 -5.87 -13.99 4.35
C VAL A 364 -5.91 -13.73 5.84
N VAL A 365 -7.08 -13.85 6.49
CA VAL A 365 -7.21 -13.64 7.94
C VAL A 365 -6.35 -14.65 8.72
N VAL A 366 -6.35 -15.91 8.29
CA VAL A 366 -5.50 -16.96 8.91
C VAL A 366 -4.02 -16.65 8.72
N VAL A 367 -3.58 -16.38 7.48
CA VAL A 367 -2.18 -16.07 7.17
C VAL A 367 -1.72 -14.83 7.93
N PHE A 368 -2.51 -13.76 7.95
CA PHE A 368 -2.17 -12.54 8.68
C PHE A 368 -2.16 -12.77 10.20
N GLY A 369 -3.08 -13.58 10.73
CA GLY A 369 -3.07 -14.02 12.14
C GLY A 369 -1.77 -14.73 12.51
N LEU A 370 -1.31 -15.66 11.66
CA LEU A 370 -0.02 -16.33 11.82
C LEU A 370 1.15 -15.33 11.72
N GLN A 371 1.10 -14.37 10.80
CA GLN A 371 2.11 -13.32 10.68
C GLN A 371 2.17 -12.42 11.92
N LEU A 372 1.05 -12.13 12.58
CA LEU A 372 1.04 -11.39 13.85
C LEU A 372 1.79 -12.16 14.95
N LEU A 373 1.50 -13.45 15.09
CA LEU A 373 2.16 -14.33 16.05
C LEU A 373 3.66 -14.46 15.75
N ALA A 374 4.01 -14.72 14.50
CA ALA A 374 5.39 -14.83 14.03
C ALA A 374 6.15 -13.51 14.23
N SER A 375 5.55 -12.36 13.90
CA SER A 375 6.16 -11.04 14.08
C SER A 375 6.41 -10.72 15.55
N ARG A 376 5.45 -11.05 16.43
CA ARG A 376 5.62 -10.91 17.89
C ARG A 376 6.76 -11.78 18.41
N TRP A 377 6.76 -13.06 18.03
CA TRP A 377 7.77 -14.02 18.43
C TRP A 377 9.17 -13.62 17.94
N TRP A 378 9.27 -13.15 16.69
CA TRP A 378 10.50 -12.70 16.06
C TRP A 378 11.06 -11.46 16.74
N LEU A 379 10.23 -10.43 16.90
CA LEU A 379 10.65 -9.16 17.50
C LEU A 379 10.93 -9.27 19.01
N ALA A 380 10.54 -10.35 19.68
CA ALA A 380 10.99 -10.65 21.03
C ALA A 380 12.50 -10.99 21.08
N ARG A 381 13.06 -11.53 20.00
CA ARG A 381 14.46 -11.99 19.90
C ARG A 381 15.34 -11.04 19.09
N PHE A 382 14.76 -10.45 18.04
CA PHE A 382 15.46 -9.60 17.08
C PHE A 382 14.94 -8.15 17.13
N ARG A 383 15.77 -7.21 16.67
CA ARG A 383 15.44 -5.77 16.66
C ARG A 383 14.55 -5.36 15.49
N TYR A 384 14.73 -6.03 14.35
CA TYR A 384 14.11 -5.73 13.05
C TYR A 384 13.64 -7.03 12.39
N GLY A 385 12.69 -6.93 11.45
CA GLY A 385 12.44 -8.04 10.53
C GLY A 385 13.64 -8.27 9.60
N PRO A 386 13.77 -9.48 9.02
CA PRO A 386 14.90 -9.83 8.14
C PRO A 386 15.13 -8.84 7.00
N LEU A 387 14.07 -8.50 6.25
CA LEU A 387 14.18 -7.62 5.09
C LEU A 387 14.35 -6.17 5.49
N GLU A 388 13.75 -5.74 6.60
CA GLU A 388 14.02 -4.42 7.18
C GLU A 388 15.46 -4.28 7.65
N TRP A 389 16.05 -5.35 8.18
CA TRP A 389 17.45 -5.39 8.60
C TRP A 389 18.39 -5.26 7.40
N ALA A 390 18.19 -6.08 6.36
CA ALA A 390 18.98 -6.04 5.14
C ALA A 390 18.88 -4.67 4.45
N TRP A 391 17.66 -4.13 4.34
CA TRP A 391 17.42 -2.81 3.77
C TRP A 391 18.08 -1.68 4.57
N ARG A 392 18.08 -1.78 5.90
CA ARG A 392 18.81 -0.83 6.77
C ARG A 392 20.31 -0.97 6.62
N ALA A 393 20.83 -2.19 6.52
CA ALA A 393 22.25 -2.41 6.33
C ALA A 393 22.74 -1.75 5.05
N PHE A 394 21.98 -1.89 3.96
CA PHE A 394 22.22 -1.17 2.71
C PHE A 394 22.11 0.35 2.87
N THR A 395 21.08 0.84 3.56
CA THR A 395 20.85 2.28 3.78
C THR A 395 22.01 2.95 4.53
N TYR A 396 22.57 2.29 5.55
CA TYR A 396 23.59 2.88 6.42
C TYR A 396 25.02 2.44 6.06
N TRP A 397 25.20 1.52 5.11
CA TRP A 397 26.49 0.84 4.85
C TRP A 397 27.10 0.18 6.08
N GLN A 398 26.25 -0.28 6.99
CA GLN A 398 26.67 -0.87 8.26
C GLN A 398 25.68 -1.95 8.63
N TRP A 399 26.16 -3.12 9.05
CA TRP A 399 25.30 -4.19 9.55
C TRP A 399 24.83 -3.85 10.97
N PRO A 400 23.57 -3.42 11.17
CA PRO A 400 23.12 -3.08 12.51
C PRO A 400 23.00 -4.37 13.33
N PRO A 401 23.17 -4.32 14.66
CA PRO A 401 23.05 -5.52 15.50
C PRO A 401 21.63 -6.10 15.39
N MET A 402 21.53 -7.35 14.94
CA MET A 402 20.27 -8.04 14.70
C MET A 402 19.61 -8.47 16.02
N ARG A 403 20.39 -9.06 16.93
CA ARG A 403 19.90 -9.59 18.21
C ARG A 403 19.68 -8.47 19.22
N ARG A 404 18.64 -8.62 20.04
CA ARG A 404 18.49 -7.78 21.23
C ARG A 404 19.58 -8.16 22.25
N PRO A 405 20.19 -7.19 22.96
CA PRO A 405 21.06 -7.53 24.06
C PRO A 405 20.24 -8.27 25.12
N PRO A 406 20.80 -9.29 25.78
CA PRO A 406 20.09 -9.99 26.85
C PRO A 406 19.63 -8.97 27.90
N VAL A 407 18.37 -9.07 28.31
CA VAL A 407 17.83 -8.28 29.41
C VAL A 407 18.66 -8.62 30.66
N PRO A 408 19.30 -7.65 31.33
CA PRO A 408 20.07 -7.91 32.55
C PRO A 408 19.22 -8.67 33.57
N ALA A 409 19.80 -9.67 34.25
CA ALA A 409 19.09 -10.55 35.17
C ALA A 409 18.32 -9.81 36.28
N ALA A 410 18.73 -8.59 36.63
CA ALA A 410 18.09 -7.73 37.63
C ALA A 410 16.67 -7.27 37.24
N ALA A 411 16.28 -7.31 35.96
CA ALA A 411 14.94 -6.89 35.50
C ALA A 411 13.93 -8.06 35.40
N ARG A 412 14.31 -9.27 35.82
CA ARG A 412 13.41 -10.45 35.82
C ARG A 412 12.71 -10.69 37.16
N ALA A 413 12.99 -9.87 38.18
CA ALA A 413 12.52 -10.06 39.55
C ALA A 413 11.53 -8.97 40.04
N GLY A 414 10.89 -8.23 39.13
CA GLY A 414 9.94 -7.17 39.45
C GLY A 414 8.56 -7.42 38.87
#